data_AF-A0A0D0CGX6-F1
#
_entry.id   AF-A0A0D0CGX6-F1
#
_cell.length_a   1.000
_cell.length_b   1.000
_cell.length_c   1.000
_cell.angle_alpha   90.00
_cell.angle_beta   90.00
_cell.angle_gamma   90.00
#
_symmetry.space_group_name_H-M   'P 1'
#
loop_
_entity.id
_entity.type
_entity.pdbx_description
1 polymer ?
#
loop_
_entity_poly.entity_id
_entity_poly.type
_entity_poly.pdbx_seq_one_letter_code
_entity_poly.pdbx_strand_id
1 'polypeptide(L)'
;MSDNSQKSPERVAAGLRGTLHNDNVSQQAKDNASERLQEMGANFENKTDTSGKADTGDAHQNHVIGGFKATLNNDKTSDKAKAHAREMLDNVDSESVSRDVEGEQD
;
A
#
# COMPACT_ATOMS: atom_id res chain seq x y z
N MET A 1 21.18 -27.12 -24.44
CA MET A 1 19.99 -27.36 -23.61
C MET A 1 19.84 -26.12 -22.73
N SER A 2 18.68 -25.46 -22.75
CA SER A 2 18.51 -24.14 -22.14
C SER A 2 18.28 -24.24 -20.64
N ASP A 3 19.13 -23.59 -19.85
CA ASP A 3 19.02 -23.48 -18.40
C ASP A 3 17.73 -22.74 -18.00
N ASN A 4 16.77 -23.51 -17.50
CA ASN A 4 15.49 -23.03 -16.99
C ASN A 4 15.58 -22.53 -15.53
N SER A 5 16.80 -22.31 -15.01
CA SER A 5 17.11 -22.19 -13.58
C SER A 5 17.20 -20.77 -13.02
N GLN A 6 16.75 -19.75 -13.74
CA GLN A 6 16.63 -18.37 -13.20
C GLN A 6 15.19 -17.94 -12.94
N LYS A 7 14.28 -18.88 -12.66
CA LYS A 7 12.93 -18.53 -12.18
C LYS A 7 13.00 -18.24 -10.69
N SER A 8 13.15 -16.96 -10.36
CA SER A 8 13.01 -16.48 -8.98
C SER A 8 11.65 -16.98 -8.45
N PRO A 9 11.62 -17.79 -7.38
CA PRO A 9 10.38 -18.33 -6.83
C PRO A 9 9.39 -17.21 -6.47
N GLU A 10 9.91 -16.05 -6.09
CA GLU A 10 9.15 -14.81 -5.88
C GLU A 10 8.38 -14.34 -7.12
N ARG A 11 9.01 -14.37 -8.31
CA ARG A 11 8.34 -14.01 -9.57
C ARG A 11 7.26 -15.02 -9.94
N VAL A 12 7.51 -16.30 -9.66
CA VAL A 12 6.53 -17.38 -9.89
C VAL A 12 5.33 -17.20 -8.96
N ALA A 13 5.57 -17.00 -7.65
CA ALA A 13 4.53 -16.74 -6.67
C ALA A 13 3.72 -15.47 -6.99
N ALA A 14 4.38 -14.39 -7.44
CA ALA A 14 3.70 -13.19 -7.90
C ALA A 14 2.76 -13.46 -9.09
N GLY A 15 3.20 -14.28 -10.06
CA GLY A 15 2.36 -14.71 -11.18
C GLY A 15 1.15 -15.53 -10.71
N LEU A 16 1.34 -16.48 -9.78
CA LEU A 16 0.27 -17.29 -9.20
C LEU A 16 -0.72 -16.43 -8.40
N ARG A 17 -0.26 -15.41 -7.66
CA ARG A 17 -1.16 -14.44 -7.02
C ARG A 17 -1.99 -13.66 -8.04
N GLY A 18 -1.37 -13.27 -9.15
CA GLY A 18 -2.09 -12.64 -10.26
C GLY A 18 -3.22 -13.51 -10.80
N THR A 19 -3.02 -14.83 -10.89
CA THR A 19 -4.10 -15.74 -11.32
C THR A 19 -5.24 -15.84 -10.32
N LEU A 20 -4.97 -15.79 -9.01
CA LEU A 20 -6.03 -15.84 -7.99
C LEU A 20 -6.96 -14.63 -8.04
N HIS A 21 -6.43 -13.45 -8.38
CA HIS A 21 -7.18 -12.20 -8.48
C HIS A 21 -7.80 -11.93 -9.86
N ASN A 22 -7.52 -12.77 -10.86
CA ASN A 22 -8.08 -12.57 -12.20
C ASN A 22 -9.48 -13.20 -12.28
N ASP A 23 -10.50 -12.41 -12.60
CA ASP A 23 -11.87 -12.92 -12.76
C ASP A 23 -12.09 -13.67 -14.07
N ASN A 24 -11.18 -13.53 -15.04
CA ASN A 24 -11.24 -14.23 -16.33
C ASN A 24 -10.62 -15.65 -16.28
N VAL A 25 -10.09 -16.09 -15.14
CA VAL A 25 -9.58 -17.47 -15.01
C VAL A 25 -10.62 -18.39 -14.38
N SER A 26 -10.57 -19.67 -14.75
CA SER A 26 -11.46 -20.68 -14.20
C SER A 26 -11.15 -20.98 -12.74
N GLN A 27 -12.16 -21.47 -12.00
CA GLN A 27 -11.99 -21.86 -10.60
C GLN A 27 -10.89 -22.92 -10.44
N GLN A 28 -10.86 -23.93 -11.31
CA GLN A 28 -9.81 -24.95 -11.31
C GLN A 28 -8.40 -24.34 -11.47
N ALA A 29 -8.25 -23.27 -12.25
CA ALA A 29 -6.96 -22.60 -12.39
C ALA A 29 -6.57 -21.83 -11.12
N LYS A 30 -7.54 -21.23 -10.43
CA LYS A 30 -7.33 -20.58 -9.12
C LYS A 30 -6.92 -21.61 -8.07
N ASP A 31 -7.60 -22.76 -8.02
CA ASP A 31 -7.31 -23.82 -7.05
C ASP A 31 -5.90 -24.42 -7.24
N ASN A 32 -5.49 -24.66 -8.50
CA ASN A 32 -4.12 -25.09 -8.78
C ASN A 32 -3.09 -24.00 -8.44
N ALA A 33 -3.43 -22.74 -8.66
CA ALA A 33 -2.54 -21.62 -8.35
C ALA A 33 -2.36 -21.42 -6.85
N SER A 34 -3.43 -21.58 -6.05
CA SER A 34 -3.36 -21.51 -4.59
C SER A 34 -2.58 -22.68 -4.01
N GLU A 35 -2.80 -23.90 -4.50
CA GLU A 35 -2.05 -25.08 -4.06
C GLU A 35 -0.54 -24.91 -4.32
N ARG A 36 -0.18 -24.50 -5.54
CA ARG A 36 1.21 -24.28 -5.92
C ARG A 36 1.84 -23.09 -5.20
N LEU A 37 1.05 -22.07 -4.89
CA LEU A 37 1.50 -20.93 -4.09
C LEU A 37 1.72 -21.34 -2.63
N GLN A 38 0.88 -22.21 -2.07
CA GLN A 38 1.05 -22.76 -0.73
C GLN A 38 2.28 -23.68 -0.65
N GLU A 39 2.48 -24.52 -1.67
CA GLU A 39 3.69 -25.35 -1.82
C GLU A 39 4.97 -24.49 -1.86
N MET A 40 4.92 -23.35 -2.55
CA MET A 40 6.02 -22.37 -2.58
C MET A 40 6.09 -21.48 -1.33
N GLY A 41 4.97 -21.31 -0.61
CA GLY A 41 4.70 -20.26 0.36
C GLY A 41 5.00 -20.59 1.82
N ALA A 42 5.34 -21.85 2.15
CA ALA A 42 5.84 -22.20 3.48
C ALA A 42 7.21 -21.57 3.84
N ASN A 43 7.84 -20.85 2.90
CA ASN A 43 9.10 -20.11 3.08
C ASN A 43 9.04 -18.65 2.58
N PHE A 44 7.85 -18.15 2.22
CA PHE A 44 7.64 -16.78 1.74
C PHE A 44 6.79 -15.95 2.71
N GLU A 45 6.60 -16.43 3.95
CA GLU A 45 6.21 -15.53 5.03
C GLU A 45 7.41 -14.63 5.34
N ASN A 46 7.17 -13.32 5.16
CA ASN A 46 8.00 -12.23 5.63
C ASN A 46 9.18 -11.76 4.74
N LYS A 47 8.97 -11.64 3.42
CA LYS A 47 9.65 -10.62 2.60
C LYS A 47 8.72 -10.04 1.54
N THR A 48 7.59 -9.49 1.95
CA THR A 48 7.01 -8.38 1.19
C THR A 48 7.80 -7.10 1.47
N ASP A 49 9.07 -7.07 1.09
CA ASP A 49 9.88 -5.84 0.93
C ASP A 49 9.52 -5.12 -0.40
N THR A 50 8.33 -5.39 -0.94
CA THR A 50 7.60 -4.48 -1.84
C THR A 50 6.55 -3.66 -1.09
N SER A 51 6.53 -3.72 0.25
CA SER A 51 5.91 -2.74 1.13
C SER A 51 6.77 -1.49 1.32
N GLY A 52 7.35 -0.97 0.23
CA GLY A 52 7.76 0.42 0.18
C GLY A 52 6.56 1.37 0.08
N LYS A 53 5.50 1.21 0.89
CA LYS A 53 4.42 2.21 1.05
C LYS A 53 3.38 1.83 2.12
N ALA A 54 3.47 2.52 3.26
CA ALA A 54 2.34 3.15 3.94
C ALA A 54 1.16 2.27 4.42
N ASP A 55 1.42 1.19 5.17
CA ASP A 55 0.38 0.58 6.02
C ASP A 55 0.40 1.12 7.47
N THR A 56 1.34 2.01 7.79
CA THR A 56 1.19 2.86 8.98
C THR A 56 0.30 4.03 8.56
N GLY A 57 -0.92 4.13 9.11
CA GLY A 57 -1.89 5.19 8.79
C GLY A 57 -1.29 6.61 8.77
N ASP A 58 -0.25 6.84 9.58
CA ASP A 58 0.59 8.05 9.59
C ASP A 58 1.26 8.39 8.26
N ALA A 59 1.80 7.41 7.53
CA ALA A 59 2.48 7.67 6.26
C ALA A 59 1.49 8.07 5.16
N HIS A 60 0.28 7.54 5.19
CA HIS A 60 -0.80 7.97 4.30
C HIS A 60 -1.19 9.41 4.60
N GLN A 61 -1.41 9.72 5.89
CA GLN A 61 -1.80 11.06 6.34
C GLN A 61 -0.73 12.10 5.99
N ASN A 62 0.55 11.81 6.24
CA ASN A 62 1.67 12.68 5.87
C ASN A 62 1.77 12.95 4.36
N HIS A 63 1.47 11.96 3.52
CA HIS A 63 1.46 12.13 2.06
C HIS A 63 0.30 13.03 1.60
N VAL A 64 -0.87 12.86 2.21
CA VAL A 64 -2.07 13.67 1.96
C VAL A 64 -1.83 15.13 2.38
N ILE A 65 -1.30 15.36 3.59
CA ILE A 65 -0.87 16.69 4.08
C ILE A 65 0.11 17.33 3.10
N GLY A 66 1.11 16.58 2.62
CA GLY A 66 2.08 17.05 1.64
C GLY A 66 1.43 17.50 0.32
N GLY A 67 0.45 16.74 -0.17
CA GLY A 67 -0.32 17.07 -1.37
C GLY A 67 -1.16 18.36 -1.21
N PHE A 68 -1.81 18.54 -0.07
CA PHE A 68 -2.54 19.77 0.22
C PHE A 68 -1.61 20.97 0.34
N LYS A 69 -0.46 20.84 1.01
CA LYS A 69 0.58 21.89 1.06
C LYS A 69 1.08 22.26 -0.33
N ALA A 70 1.31 21.28 -1.21
CA ALA A 70 1.69 21.54 -2.60
C ALA A 70 0.60 22.30 -3.37
N THR A 71 -0.67 21.97 -3.12
CA THR A 71 -1.83 22.65 -3.74
C THR A 71 -1.88 24.13 -3.36
N LEU A 72 -1.51 24.50 -2.14
CA LEU A 72 -1.47 25.89 -1.68
C LEU A 72 -0.38 26.73 -2.36
N ASN A 73 0.79 26.13 -2.58
CA ASN A 73 1.95 26.79 -3.20
C ASN A 73 1.91 26.80 -4.72
N ASN A 74 0.98 26.06 -5.34
CA ASN A 74 0.86 26.04 -6.79
C ASN A 74 0.09 27.27 -7.27
N ASP A 75 0.68 28.08 -8.16
CA ASP A 75 0.03 29.27 -8.74
C ASP A 75 -1.08 28.92 -9.73
N LYS A 76 -1.11 27.68 -10.24
CA LYS A 76 -2.13 27.19 -11.19
C LYS A 76 -3.37 26.62 -10.50
N THR A 77 -3.41 26.55 -9.17
CA THR A 77 -4.57 26.05 -8.43
C THR A 77 -5.53 27.19 -8.13
N SER A 78 -6.82 26.89 -8.19
CA SER A 78 -7.88 27.88 -7.97
C SER A 78 -8.02 28.24 -6.49
N ASP A 79 -8.57 29.43 -6.21
CA ASP A 79 -8.80 29.90 -4.83
C ASP A 79 -9.70 28.94 -4.04
N LYS A 80 -10.69 28.32 -4.70
CA LYS A 80 -11.57 27.31 -4.09
C LYS A 80 -10.79 26.05 -3.69
N ALA A 81 -9.86 25.59 -4.53
CA ALA A 81 -9.03 24.42 -4.20
C ALA A 81 -8.05 24.74 -3.07
N LYS A 82 -7.50 25.96 -3.03
CA LYS A 82 -6.65 26.42 -1.93
C LYS A 82 -7.41 26.54 -0.62
N ALA A 83 -8.63 27.07 -0.63
CA ALA A 83 -9.47 27.15 0.57
C ALA A 83 -9.73 25.76 1.17
N HIS A 84 -10.12 24.80 0.33
CA HIS A 84 -10.34 23.41 0.76
C HIS A 84 -9.07 22.73 1.27
N ALA A 85 -7.92 22.96 0.61
CA ALA A 85 -6.65 22.41 1.06
C ALA A 85 -6.22 22.97 2.43
N ARG A 86 -6.54 24.23 2.75
CA ARG A 86 -6.30 24.80 4.09
C ARG A 86 -7.18 24.15 5.15
N GLU A 87 -8.47 23.98 4.88
CA GLU A 87 -9.42 23.36 5.80
C GLU A 87 -9.00 21.92 6.13
N MET A 88 -8.57 21.14 5.13
CA MET A 88 -8.10 19.77 5.35
C MET A 88 -6.82 19.72 6.20
N LEU A 89 -5.92 20.70 6.06
CA LEU A 89 -4.70 20.76 6.87
C LEU A 89 -4.98 21.10 8.34
N ASP A 90 -5.92 22.01 8.60
CA ASP A 90 -6.31 22.43 9.96
C ASP A 90 -6.98 21.30 10.76
N ASN A 91 -7.87 20.55 10.11
CA ASN A 91 -8.51 19.37 10.70
C ASN A 91 -7.48 18.28 11.04
N VAL A 92 -6.52 18.04 10.15
CA VAL A 92 -5.50 17.00 10.35
C VAL A 92 -4.49 17.40 11.44
N ASP A 93 -4.13 18.67 11.54
CA ASP A 93 -3.27 19.19 12.60
C ASP A 93 -3.94 19.00 13.98
N SER A 94 -5.22 19.39 14.10
CA SER A 94 -6.01 19.18 15.32
C SER A 94 -6.18 17.71 15.71
N GLU A 95 -6.32 16.83 14.72
CA GLU A 95 -6.48 15.38 14.97
C GLU A 95 -5.16 14.70 15.38
N SER A 96 -4.00 15.22 14.93
CA SER A 96 -2.69 14.71 15.34
C SER A 96 -2.36 15.02 16.80
N VAL A 97 -2.75 16.19 17.31
CA VAL A 97 -2.50 16.63 18.71
C VAL A 97 -3.27 15.79 19.73
N SER A 98 -4.33 15.09 19.32
CA SER A 98 -5.16 14.27 20.23
C SER A 98 -4.58 12.89 20.53
N ARG A 99 -3.56 12.42 19.80
CA ARG A 99 -2.98 11.07 19.98
C ARG A 99 -1.84 11.00 21.00
N ASP A 100 -1.30 12.14 21.43
CA ASP A 100 -0.15 12.19 22.36
C ASP A 100 -0.54 12.34 23.85
N VAL A 101 -1.83 12.27 24.20
CA VAL A 101 -2.35 12.46 25.58
C VAL A 101 -2.94 11.17 26.18
N GLU A 102 -2.42 9.98 25.88
CA GLU A 102 -2.79 8.75 26.61
C GLU A 102 -1.58 7.84 26.81
N GLY A 103 -0.64 8.27 27.66
CA GLY A 103 0.59 7.53 27.95
C GLY A 103 1.10 7.70 29.39
N GLU A 104 0.21 7.87 30.37
CA GLU A 104 0.56 7.77 31.79
C GLU A 104 -0.67 7.33 32.60
N GLN A 105 -0.75 6.04 32.93
CA GLN A 105 -1.56 5.55 34.07
C GLN A 105 -0.75 4.46 34.80
N ASP A 106 -0.47 4.80 36.07
CA ASP A 106 0.08 4.10 37.26
C ASP A 106 0.35 2.59 37.20
#